data_AF-A0A2I0TP21-F1
#
_entry.id   AF-A0A2I0TP21-F1
#
_cell.length_a   1.000
_cell.length_b   1.000
_cell.length_c   1.000
_cell.angle_alpha   90.00
_cell.angle_beta   90.00
_cell.angle_gamma   90.00
#
_symmetry.space_group_name_H-M   'P 1'
#
loop_
_entity.id
_entity.type
_entity.pdbx_description
1 polymer ?
#
loop_
_entity_poly.entity_id
_entity_poly.type
_entity_poly.pdbx_seq_one_letter_code
_entity_poly.pdbx_strand_id
1 'polypeptide(L)'
;MLLCAVEKTSPSSGAGSEQAELIVGDQSGAIHIWDLKTDHNEQLIPEPEVSVNSVHIDPDASYMAAVNSSGNCYVWNLTGGIGEEVTQLIPKTKIPAHNRYALQCKFSPDSTLLATCSADQTCKIWRTSNFSLMTELSIKSNNPGETSRGWMWDCAFSGDSQYIVTASSDNLARLWCVETGEIKREYSGHQKAVVCLAFNDSVLG
;
A
#
# COMPACT_ATOMS: atom_id res chain seq x y z
N MET A 1 -11.49 12.34 -10.31
CA MET A 1 -10.15 12.05 -10.84
C MET A 1 -9.68 10.77 -10.18
N LEU A 2 -9.28 9.77 -10.98
CA LEU A 2 -8.71 8.50 -10.50
C LEU A 2 -7.35 8.77 -9.84
N LEU A 3 -7.09 8.18 -8.67
CA LEU A 3 -5.82 8.37 -7.96
C LEU A 3 -4.98 7.10 -7.84
N CYS A 4 -5.63 5.96 -7.67
CA CYS A 4 -4.96 4.68 -7.53
C CYS A 4 -5.82 3.56 -8.12
N ALA A 5 -5.17 2.46 -8.51
CA ALA A 5 -5.84 1.26 -8.96
C ALA A 5 -5.03 0.00 -8.58
N VAL A 6 -5.72 -1.09 -8.30
CA VAL A 6 -5.13 -2.43 -8.14
C VAL A 6 -6.03 -3.45 -8.83
N GLU A 7 -5.41 -4.41 -9.51
CA GLU A 7 -6.12 -5.53 -10.14
C GLU A 7 -6.07 -6.74 -9.22
N LYS A 8 -7.21 -7.42 -9.06
CA LYS A 8 -7.31 -8.73 -8.41
C LYS A 8 -7.62 -9.76 -9.48
N THR A 9 -6.78 -10.79 -9.58
CA THR A 9 -7.01 -11.95 -10.43
C THR A 9 -7.16 -13.19 -9.57
N SER A 10 -8.12 -14.06 -9.91
CA SER A 10 -8.24 -15.38 -9.29
C SER A 10 -7.72 -16.47 -10.24
N PRO A 11 -6.93 -17.44 -9.75
CA PRO A 11 -6.45 -18.53 -10.59
C PRO A 11 -7.63 -19.35 -11.14
N SER A 12 -7.58 -19.70 -12.43
CA SER A 12 -8.56 -20.59 -13.03
C SER A 12 -8.40 -22.04 -12.50
N SER A 13 -9.48 -22.65 -12.02
CA SER A 13 -9.50 -24.06 -11.61
C SER A 13 -9.75 -25.03 -12.79
N GLY A 14 -9.60 -24.56 -14.03
CA GLY A 14 -9.91 -25.30 -15.26
C GLY A 14 -10.24 -24.36 -16.41
N ALA A 15 -10.88 -24.87 -17.48
CA ALA A 15 -11.22 -24.12 -18.70
C ALA A 15 -12.26 -22.98 -18.56
N GLY A 16 -12.45 -22.44 -17.35
CA GLY A 16 -13.30 -21.29 -17.03
C GLY A 16 -12.46 -20.01 -16.86
N SER A 17 -12.99 -18.87 -17.29
CA SER A 17 -12.30 -17.59 -17.33
C SER A 17 -11.89 -17.08 -15.94
N GLU A 18 -10.68 -16.56 -15.81
CA GLU A 18 -10.15 -15.89 -14.60
C GLU A 18 -11.08 -14.73 -14.21
N GLN A 19 -11.57 -14.66 -12.96
CA GLN A 19 -12.30 -13.47 -12.50
C GLN A 19 -11.28 -12.35 -12.32
N ALA A 20 -11.55 -11.21 -12.95
CA ALA A 20 -10.67 -10.05 -12.93
C ALA A 20 -11.48 -8.85 -12.43
N GLU A 21 -11.05 -8.31 -11.30
CA GLU A 21 -11.66 -7.12 -10.69
C GLU A 21 -10.64 -5.99 -10.66
N LEU A 22 -11.09 -4.78 -10.96
CA LEU A 22 -10.31 -3.57 -10.84
C LEU A 22 -10.83 -2.72 -9.68
N ILE A 23 -9.98 -2.49 -8.69
CA ILE A 23 -10.31 -1.67 -7.53
C ILE A 23 -9.67 -0.30 -7.69
N VAL A 24 -10.46 0.75 -7.51
CA VAL A 24 -10.08 2.13 -7.82
C VAL A 24 -10.41 3.05 -6.66
N GLY A 25 -9.43 3.80 -6.17
CA GLY A 25 -9.66 4.90 -5.22
C GLY A 25 -9.70 6.26 -5.92
N ASP A 26 -10.57 7.16 -5.44
CA ASP A 26 -10.70 8.51 -5.97
C ASP A 26 -10.65 9.64 -4.92
N GLN A 27 -10.63 10.88 -5.41
CA GLN A 27 -10.56 12.10 -4.60
C GLN A 27 -11.78 12.36 -3.71
N SER A 28 -12.95 11.77 -4.03
CA SER A 28 -14.16 11.92 -3.22
C SER A 28 -14.14 11.06 -1.96
N GLY A 29 -13.17 10.14 -1.88
CA GLY A 29 -13.07 9.12 -0.83
C GLY A 29 -13.72 7.79 -1.23
N ALA A 30 -14.20 7.67 -2.46
CA ALA A 30 -14.80 6.44 -2.94
C ALA A 30 -13.74 5.42 -3.37
N ILE A 31 -14.06 4.16 -3.08
CA ILE A 31 -13.42 2.97 -3.63
C ILE A 31 -14.46 2.31 -4.53
N HIS A 32 -14.13 2.15 -5.80
CA HIS A 32 -14.94 1.46 -6.80
C HIS A 32 -14.36 0.07 -7.05
N ILE A 33 -15.22 -0.93 -7.23
CA ILE A 33 -14.86 -2.32 -7.49
C ILE A 33 -15.56 -2.70 -8.79
N TRP A 34 -14.77 -2.81 -9.86
CA TRP A 34 -15.27 -3.06 -11.20
C TRP A 34 -15.00 -4.52 -11.56
N ASP A 35 -16.05 -5.27 -11.83
CA ASP A 35 -15.93 -6.58 -12.47
C ASP A 35 -15.69 -6.36 -13.97
N LEU A 36 -14.49 -6.73 -14.43
CA LEU A 36 -14.06 -6.50 -15.81
C LEU A 36 -14.80 -7.38 -16.83
N LYS A 37 -15.51 -8.43 -16.39
CA LYS A 37 -16.32 -9.28 -17.25
C LYS A 37 -17.74 -8.75 -17.43
N THR A 38 -18.36 -8.32 -16.33
CA THR A 38 -19.78 -7.95 -16.31
C THR A 38 -20.00 -6.45 -16.46
N ASP A 39 -18.94 -5.64 -16.36
CA ASP A 39 -19.00 -4.17 -16.27
C ASP A 39 -19.83 -3.70 -15.06
N HIS A 40 -20.03 -4.59 -14.07
CA HIS A 40 -20.68 -4.26 -12.82
C HIS A 40 -19.71 -3.47 -11.93
N ASN A 41 -20.21 -2.38 -11.34
CA ASN A 41 -19.45 -1.53 -10.43
C ASN A 41 -20.14 -1.44 -9.07
N GLU A 42 -19.42 -1.80 -8.01
CA GLU A 42 -19.80 -1.54 -6.63
C GLU A 42 -18.96 -0.40 -6.04
N GLN A 43 -19.59 0.44 -5.22
CA GLN A 43 -18.93 1.59 -4.60
C GLN A 43 -19.00 1.48 -3.07
N LEU A 44 -17.87 1.75 -2.43
CA LEU A 44 -17.72 1.86 -0.98
C LEU A 44 -17.04 3.20 -0.63
N ILE A 45 -17.49 3.86 0.43
CA ILE A 45 -16.87 5.11 0.93
C ILE A 45 -16.47 4.91 2.40
N PRO A 46 -15.17 4.73 2.71
CA PRO A 46 -14.71 4.51 4.08
C PRO A 46 -14.77 5.80 4.94
N GLU A 47 -14.54 6.94 4.31
CA GLU A 47 -14.60 8.27 4.91
C GLU A 47 -15.01 9.27 3.81
N PRO A 48 -16.18 9.91 3.92
CA PRO A 48 -16.65 10.82 2.89
C PRO A 48 -15.77 12.07 2.80
N GLU A 49 -15.60 12.59 1.59
CA GLU A 49 -14.86 13.83 1.29
C GLU A 49 -13.35 13.78 1.63
N VAL A 50 -12.81 12.60 1.91
CA VAL A 50 -11.37 12.39 2.15
C VAL A 50 -10.80 11.47 1.08
N SER A 51 -10.05 12.06 0.16
CA SER A 51 -9.35 11.39 -0.94
C SER A 51 -8.64 10.09 -0.54
N VAL A 52 -8.96 9.00 -1.25
CA VAL A 52 -8.24 7.72 -1.17
C VAL A 52 -7.03 7.78 -2.09
N ASN A 53 -5.84 7.70 -1.51
CA ASN A 53 -4.58 7.94 -2.22
C ASN A 53 -3.95 6.65 -2.75
N SER A 54 -4.17 5.53 -2.08
CA SER A 54 -3.65 4.23 -2.48
C SER A 54 -4.54 3.10 -1.98
N VAL A 55 -4.62 2.04 -2.76
CA VAL A 55 -5.25 0.75 -2.45
C VAL A 55 -4.30 -0.38 -2.78
N HIS A 56 -4.31 -1.44 -1.99
CA HIS A 56 -3.54 -2.66 -2.27
C HIS A 56 -4.26 -3.89 -1.75
N ILE A 57 -4.16 -5.00 -2.48
CA ILE A 57 -4.56 -6.34 -2.03
C ILE A 57 -3.29 -7.13 -1.73
N ASP A 58 -3.31 -7.96 -0.70
CA ASP A 58 -2.20 -8.85 -0.39
C ASP A 58 -2.16 -10.08 -1.33
N PRO A 59 -1.00 -10.72 -1.53
CA PRO A 59 -0.89 -11.86 -2.45
C PRO A 59 -1.80 -13.04 -2.12
N ASP A 60 -2.07 -13.29 -0.84
CA ASP A 60 -3.00 -14.33 -0.39
C ASP A 60 -4.48 -13.97 -0.62
N ALA A 61 -4.77 -12.78 -1.16
CA ALA A 61 -6.11 -12.22 -1.35
C ALA A 61 -6.98 -12.31 -0.08
N SER A 62 -6.35 -12.16 1.09
CA SER A 62 -6.98 -12.19 2.41
C SER A 62 -7.44 -10.80 2.87
N TYR A 63 -6.70 -9.77 2.47
CA TYR A 63 -6.87 -8.40 2.91
C TYR A 63 -6.79 -7.41 1.76
N MET A 64 -7.65 -6.40 1.83
CA MET A 64 -7.47 -5.15 1.09
C MET A 64 -7.15 -4.04 2.08
N ALA A 65 -6.21 -3.17 1.74
CA ALA A 65 -5.90 -1.95 2.47
C ALA A 65 -6.12 -0.73 1.58
N ALA A 66 -6.56 0.38 2.19
CA ALA A 66 -6.65 1.68 1.54
C ALA A 66 -6.16 2.77 2.49
N VAL A 67 -5.37 3.71 1.98
CA VAL A 67 -4.91 4.88 2.73
C VAL A 67 -5.48 6.17 2.15
N ASN A 68 -5.72 7.15 3.03
CA ASN A 68 -6.35 8.40 2.64
C ASN A 68 -5.57 9.65 3.08
N SER A 69 -6.05 10.81 2.62
CA SER A 69 -5.42 12.10 2.87
C SER A 69 -5.46 12.56 4.34
N SER A 70 -6.31 11.96 5.18
CA SER A 70 -6.31 12.20 6.63
C SER A 70 -5.24 11.40 7.38
N GLY A 71 -4.49 10.53 6.68
CA GLY A 71 -3.48 9.67 7.30
C GLY A 71 -4.03 8.37 7.87
N ASN A 72 -5.31 8.05 7.61
CA ASN A 72 -5.94 6.81 8.03
C ASN A 72 -5.61 5.69 7.04
N CYS A 73 -5.45 4.47 7.56
CA CYS A 73 -5.41 3.23 6.79
C CYS A 73 -6.62 2.37 7.16
N TYR A 74 -7.43 2.01 6.18
CA TYR A 74 -8.59 1.12 6.33
C TYR A 74 -8.23 -0.26 5.81
N VAL A 75 -8.68 -1.29 6.50
CA VAL A 75 -8.44 -2.68 6.10
C VAL A 75 -9.75 -3.45 6.08
N TRP A 76 -9.94 -4.24 5.03
CA TRP A 76 -11.06 -5.16 4.84
C TRP A 76 -10.56 -6.59 4.75
N ASN A 77 -11.33 -7.54 5.28
CA ASN A 77 -11.18 -8.92 4.86
C ASN A 77 -11.80 -9.06 3.47
N LEU A 78 -11.12 -9.79 2.60
CA LEU A 78 -11.65 -10.23 1.32
C LEU A 78 -12.30 -11.61 1.50
N THR A 79 -13.53 -11.75 1.02
CA THR A 79 -14.25 -13.03 0.97
C THR A 79 -14.90 -13.18 -0.40
N GLY A 80 -15.12 -14.42 -0.85
CA GLY A 80 -15.59 -14.68 -2.22
C GLY A 80 -14.48 -14.49 -3.27
N GLY A 81 -14.85 -14.42 -4.56
CA GLY A 81 -13.92 -14.25 -5.67
C GLY A 81 -13.19 -15.52 -6.12
N ILE A 82 -13.65 -16.70 -5.66
CA ILE A 82 -13.26 -18.00 -6.22
C ILE A 82 -14.39 -18.44 -7.15
N GLY A 83 -14.10 -18.57 -8.44
CA GLY A 83 -15.11 -18.95 -9.44
C GLY A 83 -16.00 -17.78 -9.87
N GLU A 84 -17.31 -17.88 -9.62
CA GLU A 84 -18.31 -16.86 -9.98
C GLU A 84 -18.85 -16.06 -8.77
N GLU A 85 -18.33 -16.29 -7.56
CA GLU A 85 -18.76 -15.53 -6.38
C GLU A 85 -18.21 -14.09 -6.40
N VAL A 86 -19.09 -13.12 -6.14
CA VAL A 86 -18.72 -11.70 -6.04
C VAL A 86 -17.79 -11.48 -4.86
N THR A 87 -16.72 -10.72 -5.05
CA THR A 87 -15.83 -10.34 -3.95
C THR A 87 -16.54 -9.42 -2.97
N GLN A 88 -16.57 -9.81 -1.70
CA GLN A 88 -17.11 -9.00 -0.62
C GLN A 88 -16.01 -8.42 0.24
N LEU A 89 -16.08 -7.10 0.45
CA LEU A 89 -15.22 -6.36 1.38
C LEU A 89 -15.88 -6.26 2.75
N ILE A 90 -15.35 -6.99 3.73
CA ILE A 90 -15.85 -6.95 5.11
C ILE A 90 -14.94 -6.03 5.94
N PRO A 91 -15.41 -4.87 6.45
CA PRO A 91 -14.58 -3.97 7.24
C PRO A 91 -13.94 -4.68 8.44
N LYS A 92 -12.61 -4.58 8.57
CA LYS A 92 -11.85 -5.24 9.63
C LYS A 92 -11.34 -4.24 10.66
N THR A 93 -10.61 -3.22 10.23
CA THR A 93 -10.03 -2.23 11.14
C THR A 93 -9.75 -0.89 10.45
N LYS A 94 -9.68 0.17 11.26
CA LYS A 94 -9.18 1.50 10.90
C LYS A 94 -7.95 1.79 11.76
N ILE A 95 -6.82 2.01 11.10
CA ILE A 95 -5.55 2.35 11.73
C ILE A 95 -5.35 3.87 11.57
N PRO A 96 -5.21 4.63 12.67
CA PRO A 96 -4.74 6.02 12.61
C PRO A 96 -3.23 6.03 12.31
N ALA A 97 -2.87 5.71 11.06
CA ALA A 97 -1.50 5.37 10.69
C ALA A 97 -0.55 6.57 10.78
N HIS A 98 -1.00 7.74 10.32
CA HIS A 98 -0.18 8.94 10.19
C HIS A 98 -0.94 10.20 10.60
N ASN A 99 -0.20 11.23 11.02
CA ASN A 99 -0.76 12.55 11.38
C ASN A 99 -0.76 13.54 10.20
N ARG A 100 -0.32 13.10 9.03
CA ARG A 100 -0.35 13.82 7.75
C ARG A 100 -0.78 12.85 6.66
N TYR A 101 -0.93 13.36 5.43
CA TYR A 101 -1.30 12.58 4.24
C TYR A 101 -0.57 11.24 4.17
N ALA A 102 -1.32 10.14 4.23
CA ALA A 102 -0.79 8.82 3.85
C ALA A 102 -0.85 8.71 2.33
N LEU A 103 0.27 8.34 1.71
CA LEU A 103 0.51 8.47 0.27
C LEU A 103 0.47 7.12 -0.45
N GLN A 104 0.97 6.07 0.19
CA GLN A 104 1.05 4.72 -0.37
C GLN A 104 0.79 3.68 0.72
N CYS A 105 0.15 2.57 0.36
CA CYS A 105 0.14 1.35 1.15
C CYS A 105 0.50 0.14 0.28
N LYS A 106 1.25 -0.81 0.84
CA LYS A 106 1.66 -2.04 0.17
C LYS A 106 1.72 -3.20 1.16
N PHE A 107 1.12 -4.32 0.82
CA PHE A 107 1.34 -5.57 1.54
C PHE A 107 2.69 -6.19 1.15
N SER A 108 3.30 -6.92 2.08
CA SER A 108 4.48 -7.72 1.79
C SER A 108 4.14 -8.99 0.99
N PRO A 109 5.09 -9.55 0.22
CA PRO A 109 4.86 -10.75 -0.59
C PRO A 109 4.37 -11.99 0.18
N ASP A 110 4.73 -12.11 1.45
CA ASP A 110 4.30 -13.17 2.35
C ASP A 110 2.99 -12.86 3.10
N SER A 111 2.30 -11.76 2.76
CA SER A 111 1.05 -11.30 3.40
C SER A 111 1.14 -11.06 4.93
N THR A 112 2.34 -11.06 5.52
CA THR A 112 2.50 -10.91 6.98
C THR A 112 2.61 -9.46 7.43
N LEU A 113 2.94 -8.54 6.52
CA LEU A 113 3.17 -7.12 6.80
C LEU A 113 2.38 -6.21 5.85
N LEU A 114 2.07 -5.02 6.34
CA LEU A 114 1.55 -3.88 5.59
C LEU A 114 2.47 -2.69 5.81
N ALA A 115 2.97 -2.07 4.74
CA ALA A 115 3.70 -0.82 4.79
C ALA A 115 2.78 0.35 4.43
N THR A 116 2.93 1.49 5.11
CA THR A 116 2.24 2.76 4.81
C THR A 116 3.23 3.91 4.77
N CYS A 117 3.29 4.66 3.66
CA CYS A 117 4.16 5.82 3.48
C CYS A 117 3.39 7.13 3.66
N SER A 118 4.06 8.18 4.14
CA SER A 118 3.39 9.44 4.47
C SER A 118 4.23 10.71 4.27
N ALA A 119 3.51 11.81 4.12
CA ALA A 119 4.04 13.16 4.18
C ALA A 119 4.58 13.54 5.57
N ASP A 120 4.35 12.73 6.62
CA ASP A 120 5.00 12.90 7.93
C ASP A 120 6.46 12.41 7.96
N GLN A 121 7.03 12.09 6.79
CA GLN A 121 8.42 11.67 6.57
C GLN A 121 8.71 10.26 7.09
N THR A 122 7.67 9.43 7.24
CA THR A 122 7.80 8.05 7.69
C THR A 122 7.23 7.04 6.71
N CYS A 123 7.78 5.84 6.73
CA CYS A 123 7.12 4.62 6.30
C CYS A 123 6.92 3.73 7.55
N LYS A 124 5.68 3.37 7.87
CA LYS A 124 5.35 2.50 8.99
C LYS A 124 5.01 1.11 8.52
N ILE A 125 5.49 0.10 9.23
CA ILE A 125 5.27 -1.31 8.93
C ILE A 125 4.40 -1.90 10.04
N TRP A 126 3.30 -2.54 9.66
CA TRP A 126 2.28 -3.09 10.54
C TRP A 126 2.19 -4.60 10.34
N ARG A 127 2.01 -5.38 11.43
CA ARG A 127 1.74 -6.82 11.29
C ARG A 127 0.31 -7.06 10.86
N THR A 128 0.06 -7.92 9.88
CA THR A 128 -1.32 -8.25 9.44
C THR A 128 -2.09 -9.11 10.44
N SER A 129 -1.40 -9.80 11.35
CA SER A 129 -2.02 -10.64 12.38
C SER A 129 -2.89 -9.86 13.36
N ASN A 130 -2.54 -8.60 13.66
CA ASN A 130 -3.26 -7.75 14.60
C ASN A 130 -3.26 -6.25 14.26
N PHE A 131 -2.66 -5.87 13.13
CA PHE A 131 -2.48 -4.48 12.69
C PHE A 131 -1.78 -3.57 13.70
N SER A 132 -0.91 -4.15 14.53
CA SER A 132 -0.02 -3.39 15.41
C SER A 132 1.22 -2.89 14.66
N LEU A 133 1.71 -1.71 15.04
CA LEU A 133 2.95 -1.15 14.52
C LEU A 133 4.12 -2.08 14.91
N MET A 134 4.89 -2.50 13.91
CA MET A 134 6.11 -3.29 14.08
C MET A 134 7.35 -2.43 14.02
N THR A 135 7.51 -1.64 12.95
CA THR A 135 8.71 -0.84 12.68
C THR A 135 8.30 0.51 12.12
N GLU A 136 8.98 1.59 12.55
CA GLU A 136 8.86 2.92 11.95
C GLU A 136 10.17 3.30 11.26
N LEU A 137 10.12 3.48 9.94
CA LEU A 137 11.23 3.98 9.13
C LEU A 137 11.07 5.48 8.99
N SER A 138 12.04 6.26 9.48
CA SER A 138 11.95 7.72 9.53
C SER A 138 13.15 8.36 8.86
N ILE A 139 12.89 9.36 8.01
CA ILE A 139 13.93 10.23 7.45
C ILE A 139 13.92 11.61 8.11
N LYS A 140 13.24 11.77 9.26
CA LYS A 140 13.22 13.04 10.00
C LYS A 140 14.63 13.41 10.42
N SER A 141 14.96 14.70 10.34
CA SER A 141 16.15 15.20 11.00
C SER A 141 15.98 15.22 12.51
N ASN A 142 17.05 14.88 13.23
CA ASN A 142 17.12 15.05 14.68
C ASN A 142 17.46 16.50 15.09
N ASN A 143 17.71 17.39 14.13
CA ASN A 143 18.00 18.80 14.38
C ASN A 143 16.70 19.62 14.47
N PRO A 144 16.38 20.24 15.62
CA PRO A 144 15.10 20.95 15.83
C PRO A 144 14.86 22.16 14.91
N GLY A 145 15.90 22.64 14.20
CA GLY A 145 15.80 23.76 13.26
C GLY A 145 15.81 23.35 11.79
N GLU A 146 15.91 22.06 11.48
CA GLU A 146 15.93 21.59 10.10
C GLU A 146 14.49 21.44 9.60
N THR A 147 14.17 22.10 8.48
CA THR A 147 12.86 21.95 7.84
C THR A 147 12.69 20.52 7.32
N SER A 148 11.44 20.06 7.19
CA SER A 148 11.07 18.73 6.67
C SER A 148 11.98 18.27 5.53
N ARG A 149 12.64 17.11 5.67
CA ARG A 149 13.57 16.58 4.66
C ARG A 149 12.86 16.16 3.38
N GLY A 150 11.61 15.75 3.47
CA GLY A 150 10.83 15.33 2.31
C GLY A 150 9.70 14.41 2.70
N TRP A 151 8.76 14.18 1.79
CA TRP A 151 7.71 13.19 2.01
C TRP A 151 8.23 11.80 1.66
N MET A 152 7.64 10.77 2.26
CA MET A 152 7.85 9.39 1.86
C MET A 152 6.78 9.03 0.83
N TRP A 153 7.15 8.93 -0.44
CA TRP A 153 6.18 8.83 -1.53
C TRP A 153 5.72 7.40 -1.78
N ASP A 154 6.67 6.47 -1.82
CA ASP A 154 6.42 5.12 -2.32
C ASP A 154 7.31 4.10 -1.61
N CYS A 155 6.89 2.83 -1.65
CA CYS A 155 7.67 1.73 -1.12
C CYS A 155 7.45 0.43 -1.89
N ALA A 156 8.42 -0.49 -1.80
CA ALA A 156 8.29 -1.84 -2.32
C ALA A 156 9.09 -2.81 -1.44
N PHE A 157 8.47 -3.92 -1.06
CA PHE A 157 9.14 -5.00 -0.33
C PHE A 157 10.04 -5.83 -1.25
N SER A 158 11.07 -6.46 -0.66
CA SER A 158 11.75 -7.59 -1.29
C SER A 158 10.88 -8.84 -1.28
N GLY A 159 11.15 -9.78 -2.19
CA GLY A 159 10.41 -11.04 -2.37
C GLY A 159 10.42 -11.93 -1.13
N ASP A 160 11.42 -11.80 -0.26
CA ASP A 160 11.53 -12.49 1.03
C ASP A 160 10.92 -11.71 2.21
N SER A 161 10.31 -10.54 1.95
CA SER A 161 9.75 -9.61 2.94
C SER A 161 10.74 -9.08 4.00
N GLN A 162 12.05 -9.33 3.85
CA GLN A 162 13.06 -8.93 4.85
C GLN A 162 13.55 -7.49 4.67
N TYR A 163 13.40 -6.94 3.46
CA TYR A 163 13.80 -5.60 3.13
C TYR A 163 12.65 -4.82 2.49
N ILE A 164 12.77 -3.50 2.55
CA ILE A 164 11.88 -2.58 1.86
C ILE A 164 12.69 -1.44 1.26
N VAL A 165 12.36 -1.08 0.02
CA VAL A 165 12.91 0.10 -0.66
C VAL A 165 11.89 1.23 -0.51
N THR A 166 12.34 2.43 -0.17
CA THR A 166 11.48 3.63 -0.09
C THR A 166 11.99 4.75 -0.99
N ALA A 167 11.08 5.55 -1.54
CA ALA A 167 11.38 6.76 -2.32
C ALA A 167 10.93 8.02 -1.59
N SER A 168 11.78 9.05 -1.56
CA SER A 168 11.51 10.28 -0.82
C SER A 168 11.84 11.57 -1.57
N SER A 169 11.23 12.69 -1.12
CA SER A 169 11.47 14.01 -1.73
C SER A 169 12.87 14.57 -1.50
N ASP A 170 13.69 13.94 -0.66
CA ASP A 170 15.09 14.33 -0.42
C ASP A 170 16.05 13.82 -1.51
N ASN A 171 15.49 13.39 -2.65
CA ASN A 171 16.18 12.91 -3.85
C ASN A 171 16.84 11.53 -3.69
N LEU A 172 16.57 10.82 -2.59
CA LEU A 172 17.14 9.51 -2.31
C LEU A 172 16.09 8.41 -2.39
N ALA A 173 16.53 7.24 -2.86
CA ALA A 173 15.87 5.98 -2.53
C ALA A 173 16.70 5.26 -1.46
N ARG A 174 16.05 4.50 -0.58
CA ARG A 174 16.71 3.82 0.54
C ARG A 174 16.26 2.38 0.66
N LEU A 175 17.20 1.47 0.87
CA LEU A 175 16.95 0.08 1.25
C LEU A 175 17.03 -0.02 2.77
N TRP A 176 15.98 -0.54 3.39
CA TRP A 176 15.86 -0.70 4.84
C TRP A 176 15.72 -2.17 5.18
N CYS A 177 16.26 -2.58 6.33
CA CYS A 177 15.89 -3.84 6.95
C CYS A 177 14.56 -3.67 7.69
N VAL A 178 13.60 -4.53 7.38
CA VAL A 178 12.23 -4.48 7.92
C VAL A 178 12.21 -4.69 9.43
N GLU A 179 12.99 -5.63 9.95
CA GLU A 179 13.01 -5.97 11.37
C GLU A 179 13.68 -4.88 12.22
N THR A 180 14.87 -4.40 11.80
CA THR A 180 15.65 -3.45 12.61
C THR A 180 15.30 -1.99 12.35
N GLY A 181 14.66 -1.69 11.21
CA GLY A 181 14.41 -0.33 10.75
C GLY A 181 15.66 0.43 10.30
N GLU A 182 16.79 -0.26 10.14
CA GLU A 182 18.05 0.36 9.74
C GLU A 182 18.15 0.52 8.22
N ILE A 183 18.69 1.67 7.80
CA ILE A 183 19.12 1.89 6.41
C ILE A 183 20.31 0.98 6.12
N LYS A 184 20.16 0.08 5.16
CA LYS A 184 21.25 -0.79 4.66
C LYS A 184 21.98 -0.17 3.48
N ARG A 185 21.27 0.58 2.63
CA ARG A 185 21.85 1.33 1.51
C ARG A 185 21.06 2.58 1.21
N GLU A 186 21.76 3.59 0.72
CA GLU A 186 21.17 4.80 0.12
C GLU A 186 21.57 4.86 -1.35
N TYR A 187 20.60 5.13 -2.22
CA TYR A 187 20.78 5.27 -3.65
C TYR A 187 20.66 6.75 -4.00
N SER A 188 21.80 7.36 -4.32
CA SER A 188 21.90 8.75 -4.76
C SER A 188 22.15 8.84 -6.25
N GLY A 189 21.59 9.86 -6.90
CA GLY A 189 21.74 10.08 -8.34
C GLY A 189 20.70 11.04 -8.92
N HIS A 190 19.52 11.12 -8.30
CA HIS A 190 18.50 12.10 -8.68
C HIS A 190 18.86 13.50 -8.18
N GLN A 191 18.57 14.50 -9.01
CA GLN A 191 18.73 15.93 -8.67
C GLN A 191 17.44 16.55 -8.10
N LYS A 192 16.34 15.78 -8.10
CA LYS A 192 15.00 16.17 -7.67
C LYS A 192 14.32 14.98 -6.98
N ALA A 193 13.17 15.25 -6.37
CA ALA A 193 12.39 14.29 -5.59
C ALA A 193 12.17 12.95 -6.34
N VAL A 194 12.30 11.85 -5.61
CA VAL A 194 11.94 10.52 -6.08
C VAL A 194 10.51 10.24 -5.60
N VAL A 195 9.60 10.01 -6.55
CA VAL A 195 8.15 9.88 -6.26
C VAL A 195 7.58 8.49 -6.57
N CYS A 196 8.36 7.62 -7.20
CA CYS A 196 7.93 6.28 -7.58
C CYS A 196 9.08 5.28 -7.49
N LEU A 197 8.73 4.01 -7.27
CA LEU A 197 9.63 2.87 -7.33
C LEU A 197 9.05 1.76 -8.19
N ALA A 198 9.95 1.00 -8.79
CA ALA A 198 9.66 -0.34 -9.28
C ALA A 198 10.76 -1.26 -8.74
N PHE A 199 10.36 -2.29 -8.00
CA PHE A 199 11.27 -3.28 -7.46
C PHE A 199 10.71 -4.66 -7.78
N ASN A 200 11.57 -5.52 -8.31
CA ASN A 200 11.24 -6.91 -8.63
C ASN A 200 12.52 -7.72 -8.47
N ASP A 201 12.48 -8.68 -7.55
CA ASP A 201 13.57 -9.60 -7.26
C ASP A 201 13.10 -11.05 -7.43
N SER A 202 12.31 -11.29 -8.47
CA SER A 202 11.76 -12.60 -8.85
C SER A 202 12.74 -13.72 -8.48
N VAL A 203 12.36 -14.54 -7.50
CA VAL A 203 13.07 -15.81 -7.31
C VAL A 203 12.78 -16.61 -8.56
N LEU A 204 13.80 -16.81 -9.40
CA LEU A 204 13.76 -17.81 -10.46
C LEU A 204 13.53 -19.16 -9.75
N GLY A 205 12.26 -19.58 -9.68
CA GLY A 205 11.85 -20.92 -9.31
C GLY A 205 12.11 -21.89 -10.45
#